data_AF-A0A7X6YPC9-F1
#
_entry.id   AF-A0A7X6YPC9-F1
#
_cell.length_a   1.000
_cell.length_b   1.000
_cell.length_c   1.000
_cell.angle_alpha   90.00
_cell.angle_beta   90.00
_cell.angle_gamma   90.00
#
_symmetry.space_group_name_H-M   'P 1'
#
loop_
_entity.id
_entity.type
_entity.pdbx_description
1 polymer ?
#
loop_
_entity_poly.entity_id
_entity_poly.type
_entity_poly.pdbx_seq_one_letter_code
_entity_poly.pdbx_strand_id
1 'polypeptide(L)'
;MSIERGSKKRKNRIKASMALEMSVILPIILFIIFVFYGHVQEIEQSISARHALDQLASEIELLYPLSDLISSGEEISDTQLLRIIDDLGIKNYIMDFAVDIVASLLAGPALNYRYTHWLEEICAARHQDVPQGERRFFVDYVPERNLIYLGMSFSRTSLMATGEEHVRSSVPLWSRGKYDFNSSSNSDDQEETDDIWEMSNFQRGLEFQQLYGANLPTTYPTIARWSSGTATSIKSMDLTAPSWQTKGAAEGRVYSFIDNLSAFEGGPEPGPAVGEISKKELILIVPRNHADWLDDGVISQWSGYASGFGVELKISRYGESKRYQGTGDN
;
A
#
# COMPACT_ATOMS: atom_id res chain seq x y z
N MET A 1 3.14 12.23 -92.77
CA MET A 1 2.99 13.09 -91.57
C MET A 1 1.74 12.67 -90.82
N SER A 2 1.81 11.56 -90.08
CA SER A 2 0.75 11.12 -89.16
C SER A 2 1.32 10.02 -88.27
N ILE A 3 0.73 9.82 -87.10
CA ILE A 3 1.08 8.84 -86.05
C ILE A 3 2.09 9.38 -85.00
N GLU A 4 1.66 10.30 -84.15
CA GLU A 4 2.29 10.51 -82.83
C GLU A 4 1.31 10.93 -81.72
N ARG A 5 0.09 11.37 -82.06
CA ARG A 5 -0.90 11.86 -81.09
C ARG A 5 -1.56 10.78 -80.20
N GLY A 6 -1.52 9.50 -80.57
CA GLY A 6 -2.15 8.40 -79.82
C GLY A 6 -1.43 8.00 -78.53
N SER A 7 -0.09 8.10 -78.52
CA SER A 7 0.75 7.68 -77.39
C SER A 7 0.57 8.59 -76.15
N LYS A 8 0.53 9.92 -76.36
CA LYS A 8 0.36 10.91 -75.27
C LYS A 8 -0.98 10.78 -74.54
N LYS A 9 -2.10 10.53 -75.26
CA LYS A 9 -3.43 10.34 -74.63
C LYS A 9 -3.49 9.09 -73.76
N ARG A 10 -2.86 7.98 -74.18
CA ARG A 10 -2.81 6.74 -73.41
C ARG A 10 -1.95 6.88 -72.15
N LYS A 11 -0.80 7.56 -72.25
CA LYS A 11 0.08 7.88 -71.11
C LYS A 11 -0.59 8.76 -70.06
N ASN A 12 -1.40 9.75 -70.48
CA ASN A 12 -2.13 10.63 -69.55
C ASN A 12 -3.29 9.92 -68.84
N ARG A 13 -3.99 8.98 -69.52
CA ARG A 13 -5.05 8.17 -68.88
C ARG A 13 -4.52 7.25 -67.78
N ILE A 14 -3.34 6.65 -68.00
CA ILE A 14 -2.68 5.79 -67.00
C ILE A 14 -2.22 6.60 -65.78
N LYS A 15 -1.71 7.82 -65.99
CA LYS A 15 -1.34 8.73 -64.88
C LYS A 15 -2.55 9.19 -64.06
N ALA A 16 -3.69 9.41 -64.71
CA ALA A 16 -4.92 9.81 -64.04
C ALA A 16 -5.56 8.69 -63.20
N SER A 17 -5.49 7.41 -63.65
CA SER A 17 -5.97 6.29 -62.82
C SER A 17 -5.06 6.05 -61.61
N MET A 18 -3.73 6.14 -61.79
CA MET A 18 -2.79 6.06 -60.67
C MET A 18 -3.03 7.17 -59.62
N ALA A 19 -3.32 8.41 -60.05
CA ALA A 19 -3.60 9.49 -59.11
C ALA A 19 -4.88 9.22 -58.29
N LEU A 20 -5.90 8.63 -58.91
CA LEU A 20 -7.17 8.31 -58.25
C LEU A 20 -7.01 7.12 -57.29
N GLU A 21 -6.32 6.06 -57.71
CA GLU A 21 -5.99 4.92 -56.84
C GLU A 21 -5.17 5.37 -55.62
N MET A 22 -4.15 6.20 -55.84
CA MET A 22 -3.32 6.73 -54.74
C MET A 22 -4.11 7.66 -53.80
N SER A 23 -5.10 8.41 -54.30
CA SER A 23 -5.94 9.27 -53.45
C SER A 23 -6.85 8.50 -52.49
N VAL A 24 -7.17 7.24 -52.81
CA VAL A 24 -7.97 6.36 -51.94
C VAL A 24 -7.06 5.53 -51.02
N ILE A 25 -5.94 5.04 -51.54
CA ILE A 25 -5.02 4.17 -50.79
C ILE A 25 -4.27 4.95 -49.70
N LEU A 26 -3.81 6.17 -50.00
CA LEU A 26 -3.02 6.98 -49.06
C LEU A 26 -3.73 7.26 -47.72
N PRO A 27 -4.99 7.76 -47.68
CA PRO A 27 -5.67 7.99 -46.40
C PRO A 27 -5.92 6.70 -45.61
N ILE A 28 -6.15 5.57 -46.29
CA ILE A 28 -6.30 4.26 -45.62
C ILE A 28 -4.98 3.85 -44.95
N ILE A 29 -3.85 3.99 -45.65
CA ILE A 29 -2.53 3.69 -45.09
C ILE A 29 -2.23 4.61 -43.90
N LEU A 30 -2.49 5.92 -44.04
CA LEU A 30 -2.27 6.87 -42.94
C LEU A 30 -3.15 6.55 -41.73
N PHE A 31 -4.40 6.18 -41.95
CA PHE A 31 -5.30 5.74 -40.87
C PHE A 31 -4.76 4.49 -40.17
N ILE A 32 -4.28 3.50 -40.93
CA ILE A 32 -3.66 2.29 -40.36
C ILE A 32 -2.43 2.64 -39.54
N ILE A 33 -1.52 3.48 -40.06
CA ILE A 33 -0.32 3.94 -39.34
C ILE A 33 -0.71 4.66 -38.06
N PHE A 34 -1.75 5.51 -38.10
CA PHE A 34 -2.24 6.23 -36.93
C PHE A 34 -2.80 5.28 -35.86
N VAL A 35 -3.56 4.25 -36.25
CA VAL A 35 -4.06 3.22 -35.32
C VAL A 35 -2.90 2.43 -34.71
N PHE A 36 -1.90 2.04 -35.51
CA PHE A 36 -0.71 1.36 -34.98
C PHE A 36 0.08 2.24 -34.02
N TYR A 37 0.26 3.52 -34.35
CA TYR A 37 0.93 4.47 -33.48
C TYR A 37 0.21 4.60 -32.13
N GLY A 38 -1.12 4.73 -32.15
CA GLY A 38 -1.94 4.74 -30.94
C GLY A 38 -1.77 3.47 -30.10
N HIS A 39 -1.80 2.29 -30.72
CA HIS A 39 -1.57 1.03 -30.01
C HIS A 39 -0.16 0.90 -29.41
N VAL A 40 0.87 1.37 -30.10
CA VAL A 40 2.25 1.36 -29.58
C VAL A 40 2.35 2.26 -28.35
N GLN A 41 1.83 3.48 -28.42
CA GLN A 41 1.80 4.38 -27.25
C GLN A 41 1.04 3.76 -26.07
N GLU A 42 -0.06 3.05 -26.34
CA GLU A 42 -0.87 2.40 -25.32
C GLU A 42 -0.11 1.27 -24.59
N ILE A 43 0.66 0.48 -25.34
CA ILE A 43 1.51 -0.58 -24.80
C ILE A 43 2.65 0.04 -23.98
N GLU A 44 3.28 1.09 -24.48
CA GLU A 44 4.35 1.79 -23.78
C GLU A 44 3.89 2.34 -22.42
N GLN A 45 2.72 2.98 -22.37
CA GLN A 45 2.14 3.47 -21.11
C GLN A 45 1.87 2.35 -20.11
N SER A 46 1.33 1.21 -20.57
CA SER A 46 1.10 0.03 -19.71
C SER A 46 2.42 -0.55 -19.18
N ILE A 47 3.47 -0.63 -20.01
CA ILE A 47 4.79 -1.09 -19.58
C ILE A 47 5.39 -0.15 -18.53
N SER A 48 5.32 1.16 -18.75
CA SER A 48 5.84 2.15 -17.79
C SER A 48 5.08 2.10 -16.46
N ALA A 49 3.76 1.91 -16.49
CA ALA A 49 2.94 1.74 -15.30
C ALA A 49 3.30 0.46 -14.51
N ARG A 50 3.48 -0.67 -15.20
CA ARG A 50 3.92 -1.94 -14.58
C ARG A 50 5.28 -1.78 -13.93
N HIS A 51 6.23 -1.18 -14.64
CA HIS A 51 7.58 -0.97 -14.14
C HIS A 51 7.61 -0.04 -12.92
N ALA A 52 6.79 1.00 -12.89
CA ALA A 52 6.66 1.86 -11.71
C ALA A 52 6.10 1.10 -10.49
N LEU A 53 5.13 0.20 -10.72
CA LEU A 53 4.57 -0.64 -9.66
C LEU A 53 5.59 -1.65 -9.12
N ASP A 54 6.37 -2.27 -10.01
CA ASP A 54 7.43 -3.21 -9.63
C ASP A 54 8.55 -2.53 -8.85
N GLN A 55 8.93 -1.31 -9.23
CA GLN A 55 9.92 -0.53 -8.50
C GLN A 55 9.44 -0.16 -7.09
N LEU A 56 8.17 0.24 -6.97
CA LEU A 56 7.53 0.47 -5.67
C LEU A 56 7.47 -0.80 -4.83
N ALA A 57 7.15 -1.95 -5.43
CA ALA A 57 7.16 -3.23 -4.74
C ALA A 57 8.55 -3.59 -4.19
N SER A 58 9.61 -3.39 -5.00
CA SER A 58 10.99 -3.61 -4.59
C SER A 58 11.43 -2.66 -3.47
N GLU A 59 10.96 -1.41 -3.48
CA GLU A 59 11.22 -0.45 -2.40
C GLU A 59 10.59 -0.92 -1.08
N ILE A 60 9.34 -1.38 -1.12
CA ILE A 60 8.65 -1.91 0.07
C ILE A 60 9.34 -3.18 0.58
N GLU A 61 9.80 -4.05 -0.32
CA GLU A 61 10.53 -5.28 0.02
C GLU A 61 11.79 -4.97 0.83
N LEU A 62 12.55 -3.94 0.44
CA LEU A 62 13.77 -3.53 1.14
C LEU A 62 13.49 -2.89 2.50
N LEU A 63 12.35 -2.21 2.64
CA LEU A 63 11.98 -1.51 3.88
C LEU A 63 11.42 -2.45 4.94
N TYR A 64 10.95 -3.64 4.55
CA TYR A 64 10.41 -4.60 5.49
C TYR A 64 11.46 -5.13 6.48
N PRO A 65 12.64 -5.64 6.07
CA PRO A 65 13.72 -5.97 7.00
C PRO A 65 14.15 -4.78 7.87
N LEU A 66 14.18 -3.57 7.31
CA LEU A 66 14.55 -2.35 8.05
C LEU A 66 13.55 -2.07 9.18
N SER A 67 12.25 -2.22 8.93
CA SER A 67 11.21 -2.01 9.93
C SER A 67 11.31 -3.00 11.11
N ASP A 68 11.74 -4.23 10.83
CA ASP A 68 11.95 -5.26 11.86
C ASP A 68 13.18 -4.96 12.71
N LEU A 69 14.28 -4.50 12.10
CA LEU A 69 15.50 -4.06 12.81
C LEU A 69 15.25 -2.87 13.75
N ILE A 70 14.50 -1.87 13.29
CA ILE A 70 14.10 -0.71 14.12
C ILE A 70 13.28 -1.18 15.33
N SER A 71 12.39 -2.15 15.11
CA SER A 71 11.53 -2.70 16.17
C SER A 71 12.29 -3.57 17.17
N SER A 72 13.42 -4.17 16.78
CA SER A 72 14.27 -4.95 17.70
C SER A 72 15.11 -4.09 18.65
N GLY A 73 15.08 -2.75 18.54
CA GLY A 73 15.81 -1.86 19.45
C GLY A 73 17.31 -1.82 19.21
N GLU A 74 17.78 -2.25 18.04
CA GLU A 74 19.17 -2.07 17.63
C GLU A 74 19.41 -0.59 17.30
N GLU A 75 20.52 0.00 17.77
CA GLU A 75 20.82 1.44 17.66
C GLU A 75 21.07 1.88 16.21
N ILE A 76 20.01 1.95 15.40
CA ILE A 76 20.05 2.74 14.17
C ILE A 76 20.04 4.20 14.61
N SER A 77 21.11 4.92 14.31
CA SER A 77 21.19 6.35 14.61
C SER A 77 19.98 7.08 14.01
N ASP A 78 19.21 7.78 14.85
CA ASP A 78 18.04 8.59 14.45
C ASP A 78 18.28 9.45 13.21
N THR A 79 19.54 9.88 13.00
CA THR A 79 19.98 10.67 11.85
C THR A 79 19.95 9.92 10.51
N GLN A 80 20.22 8.62 10.50
CA GLN A 80 20.16 7.78 9.29
C GLN A 80 18.71 7.44 8.95
N LEU A 81 17.92 7.16 9.98
CA LEU A 81 16.48 6.90 9.88
C LEU A 81 15.76 8.12 9.29
N LEU A 82 16.03 9.31 9.82
CA LEU A 82 15.47 10.57 9.30
C LEU A 82 15.84 10.82 7.84
N ARG A 83 17.05 10.45 7.39
CA ARG A 83 17.44 10.59 5.98
C ARG A 83 16.65 9.67 5.07
N ILE A 84 16.50 8.40 5.46
CA ILE A 84 15.71 7.42 4.70
C ILE A 84 14.25 7.91 4.60
N ILE A 85 13.69 8.42 5.71
CA ILE A 85 12.33 8.96 5.77
C ILE A 85 12.15 10.19 4.86
N ASP A 86 13.14 11.09 4.84
CA ASP A 86 13.11 12.31 4.01
C ASP A 86 13.22 11.95 2.52
N ASP A 87 14.08 10.98 2.17
CA ASP A 87 14.28 10.50 0.79
C ASP A 87 13.05 9.75 0.25
N LEU A 88 12.36 9.05 1.14
CA LEU A 88 11.07 8.43 0.84
C LEU A 88 9.94 9.49 0.73
N GLY A 89 10.14 10.73 1.17
CA GLY A 89 9.11 11.79 1.12
C GLY A 89 7.87 11.50 1.99
N ILE A 90 7.96 10.52 2.87
CA ILE A 90 6.86 10.05 3.73
C ILE A 90 6.92 10.65 5.14
N LYS A 91 7.78 11.65 5.37
CA LYS A 91 7.96 12.34 6.66
C LYS A 91 6.64 12.77 7.32
N ASN A 92 5.69 13.26 6.53
CA ASN A 92 4.38 13.70 7.03
C ASN A 92 3.47 12.54 7.43
N TYR A 93 3.70 11.33 6.88
CA TYR A 93 2.93 10.12 7.19
C TYR A 93 3.57 9.30 8.31
N ILE A 94 4.89 9.38 8.47
CA ILE A 94 5.63 8.62 9.49
C ILE A 94 5.49 9.19 10.90
N MET A 95 5.30 10.50 11.05
CA MET A 95 5.09 11.10 12.38
C MET A 95 3.85 10.52 13.09
N ASP A 96 2.86 10.05 12.32
CA ASP A 96 1.65 9.38 12.82
C ASP A 96 1.78 7.85 12.91
N PHE A 97 2.86 7.26 12.37
CA PHE A 97 3.07 5.81 12.23
C PHE A 97 4.47 5.34 12.65
N ALA A 98 5.06 6.00 13.65
CA ALA A 98 6.48 5.92 14.06
C ALA A 98 7.05 4.53 14.44
N VAL A 99 6.36 3.42 14.19
CA VAL A 99 6.87 2.05 14.42
C VAL A 99 6.68 1.12 13.21
N ASP A 100 6.03 1.56 12.12
CA ASP A 100 5.84 0.72 10.93
C ASP A 100 5.91 1.54 9.62
N ILE A 101 7.13 1.71 9.12
CA ILE A 101 7.44 2.39 7.85
C ILE A 101 6.72 1.69 6.69
N VAL A 102 6.62 0.36 6.74
CA VAL A 102 5.96 -0.42 5.69
C VAL A 102 4.46 -0.20 5.70
N ALA A 103 3.80 -0.24 6.87
CA ALA A 103 2.39 0.08 6.96
C ALA A 103 2.08 1.51 6.46
N SER A 104 2.97 2.46 6.76
CA SER A 104 2.86 3.84 6.28
C SER A 104 2.94 3.93 4.77
N LEU A 105 3.86 3.20 4.15
CA LEU A 105 4.01 3.15 2.70
C LEU A 105 2.87 2.44 2.00
N LEU A 106 2.26 1.44 2.62
CA LEU A 106 1.10 0.74 2.12
C LEU A 106 -0.20 1.57 2.23
N ALA A 107 -0.18 2.71 2.92
CA ALA A 107 -1.30 3.62 2.93
C ALA A 107 -1.55 4.20 1.53
N GLY A 108 -2.82 4.25 1.12
CA GLY A 108 -3.21 4.69 -0.24
C GLY A 108 -2.56 6.00 -0.72
N PRO A 109 -2.53 7.08 0.09
CA PRO A 109 -1.87 8.33 -0.30
C PRO A 109 -0.35 8.19 -0.51
N ALA A 110 0.34 7.44 0.35
CA ALA A 110 1.78 7.22 0.26
C ALA A 110 2.14 6.35 -0.96
N LEU A 111 1.38 5.28 -1.20
CA LEU A 111 1.51 4.47 -2.42
C LEU A 111 1.36 5.31 -3.68
N ASN A 112 0.34 6.17 -3.73
CA ASN A 112 0.08 7.00 -4.92
C ASN A 112 1.19 8.03 -5.13
N TYR A 113 1.70 8.64 -4.06
CA TYR A 113 2.82 9.57 -4.13
C TYR A 113 4.09 8.88 -4.64
N ARG A 114 4.50 7.75 -4.04
CA ARG A 114 5.71 7.02 -4.46
C ARG A 114 5.58 6.41 -5.85
N TYR A 115 4.42 5.86 -6.18
CA TYR A 115 4.16 5.37 -7.53
C TYR A 115 4.28 6.48 -8.58
N THR A 116 3.72 7.67 -8.29
CA THR A 116 3.78 8.81 -9.22
C THR A 116 5.22 9.28 -9.41
N HIS A 117 6.01 9.31 -8.34
CA HIS A 117 7.44 9.60 -8.42
C HIS A 117 8.18 8.66 -9.39
N TRP A 118 8.02 7.34 -9.22
CA TRP A 118 8.65 6.36 -10.11
C TRP A 118 8.13 6.45 -11.54
N LEU A 119 6.83 6.69 -11.72
CA LEU A 119 6.22 6.83 -13.03
C LEU A 119 6.78 8.05 -13.78
N GLU A 120 6.90 9.19 -13.10
CA GLU A 120 7.49 10.41 -13.66
C GLU A 120 8.96 10.20 -14.06
N GLU A 121 9.74 9.53 -13.21
CA GLU A 121 11.16 9.24 -13.49
C GLU A 121 11.32 8.31 -14.71
N ILE A 122 10.53 7.25 -14.80
CA ILE A 122 10.55 6.31 -15.94
C ILE A 122 10.10 7.00 -17.23
N CYS A 123 9.03 7.79 -17.17
CA CYS A 123 8.52 8.55 -18.30
C CYS A 123 9.54 9.61 -18.77
N ALA A 124 10.19 10.32 -17.84
CA ALA A 124 11.23 11.29 -18.15
C ALA A 124 12.44 10.63 -18.83
N ALA A 125 12.89 9.47 -18.32
CA ALA A 125 13.98 8.71 -18.93
C ALA A 125 13.64 8.24 -20.36
N ARG A 126 12.37 7.94 -20.63
CA ARG A 126 11.87 7.48 -21.94
C ARG A 126 11.36 8.60 -22.85
N HIS A 127 11.39 9.86 -22.42
CA HIS A 127 10.82 11.01 -23.13
C HIS A 127 9.33 10.80 -23.49
N GLN A 128 8.58 10.22 -22.56
CA GLN A 128 7.16 9.89 -22.70
C GLN A 128 6.31 10.77 -21.80
N ASP A 129 5.06 11.00 -22.21
CA ASP A 129 4.08 11.65 -21.36
C ASP A 129 3.60 10.71 -20.26
N VAL A 130 3.38 11.27 -19.07
CA VAL A 130 2.86 10.53 -17.92
C VAL A 130 1.41 10.14 -18.19
N PRO A 131 1.04 8.85 -18.06
CA PRO A 131 -0.34 8.40 -18.23
C PRO A 131 -1.31 9.16 -17.31
N GLN A 132 -2.29 9.84 -17.88
CA GLN A 132 -3.34 10.55 -17.16
C GLN A 132 -4.53 9.61 -16.92
N GLY A 133 -5.10 9.62 -15.71
CA GLY A 133 -6.26 8.79 -15.37
C GLY A 133 -6.43 8.58 -13.88
N GLU A 134 -7.64 8.17 -13.48
CA GLU A 134 -7.89 7.74 -12.10
C GLU A 134 -7.17 6.42 -11.84
N ARG A 135 -6.56 6.32 -10.67
CA ARG A 135 -5.82 5.14 -10.22
C ARG A 135 -6.30 4.74 -8.84
N ARG A 136 -6.41 3.44 -8.60
CA ARG A 136 -6.78 2.87 -7.30
C ARG A 136 -5.78 1.80 -6.93
N PHE A 137 -5.23 1.91 -5.73
CA PHE A 137 -4.34 0.89 -5.18
C PHE A 137 -5.13 -0.05 -4.28
N PHE A 138 -4.77 -1.31 -4.33
CA PHE A 138 -5.21 -2.31 -3.37
C PHE A 138 -4.00 -3.11 -2.91
N VAL A 139 -4.01 -3.54 -1.65
CA VAL A 139 -2.97 -4.40 -1.09
C VAL A 139 -3.68 -5.61 -0.55
N ASP A 140 -3.22 -6.78 -0.97
CA ASP A 140 -3.76 -8.07 -0.57
C ASP A 140 -2.64 -8.90 0.04
N TYR A 141 -2.83 -9.38 1.26
CA TYR A 141 -1.84 -10.23 1.92
C TYR A 141 -2.28 -11.68 1.80
N VAL A 142 -1.36 -12.53 1.33
CA VAL A 142 -1.58 -13.97 1.18
C VAL A 142 -0.76 -14.68 2.28
N PRO A 143 -1.40 -15.07 3.40
CA PRO A 143 -0.71 -15.61 4.57
C PRO A 143 0.05 -16.90 4.26
N GLU A 144 -0.50 -17.76 3.38
CA GLU A 144 0.08 -19.08 3.10
C GLU A 144 1.43 -18.98 2.37
N ARG A 145 1.63 -17.89 1.63
CA ARG A 145 2.86 -17.65 0.86
C ARG A 145 3.73 -16.57 1.45
N ASN A 146 3.24 -15.89 2.48
CA ASN A 146 3.87 -14.73 3.08
C ASN A 146 4.23 -13.65 2.04
N LEU A 147 3.27 -13.37 1.15
CA LEU A 147 3.40 -12.42 0.04
C LEU A 147 2.37 -11.31 0.21
N ILE A 148 2.78 -10.08 -0.07
CA ILE A 148 1.87 -8.97 -0.29
C ILE A 148 1.73 -8.77 -1.80
N TYR A 149 0.50 -8.83 -2.32
CA TYR A 149 0.18 -8.35 -3.65
C TYR A 149 -0.14 -6.87 -3.59
N LEU A 150 0.72 -6.07 -4.21
CA LEU A 150 0.43 -4.68 -4.52
C LEU A 150 -0.28 -4.61 -5.86
N GLY A 151 -1.54 -4.22 -5.82
CA GLY A 151 -2.39 -4.08 -7.00
C GLY A 151 -2.68 -2.63 -7.32
N MET A 152 -2.77 -2.34 -8.61
CA MET A 152 -3.24 -1.05 -9.12
C MET A 152 -4.27 -1.28 -10.21
N SER A 153 -5.40 -0.60 -10.11
CA SER A 153 -6.31 -0.41 -11.23
C SER A 153 -6.20 1.02 -11.76
N PHE A 154 -6.24 1.19 -13.08
CA PHE A 154 -6.22 2.51 -13.69
C PHE A 154 -7.10 2.58 -14.93
N SER A 155 -7.73 3.74 -15.13
CA SER A 155 -8.56 4.02 -16.29
C SER A 155 -7.68 4.26 -17.52
N ARG A 156 -7.94 3.54 -18.61
CA ARG A 156 -7.31 3.72 -19.91
C ARG A 156 -8.30 4.38 -20.86
N THR A 157 -7.88 5.50 -21.45
CA THR A 157 -8.57 6.14 -22.58
C THR A 157 -7.78 5.85 -23.86
N SER A 158 -8.20 4.86 -24.64
CA SER A 158 -7.65 4.61 -25.98
C SER A 158 -8.51 5.33 -27.03
N LEU A 159 -7.96 5.52 -28.23
CA LEU A 159 -8.65 6.13 -29.38
C LEU A 159 -9.95 5.41 -29.75
N MET A 160 -10.07 4.12 -29.40
CA MET A 160 -11.20 3.26 -29.77
C MET A 160 -12.07 2.84 -28.58
N ALA A 161 -11.56 2.88 -27.35
CA ALA A 161 -12.27 2.38 -26.18
C ALA A 161 -11.71 2.96 -24.88
N THR A 162 -12.60 3.15 -23.91
CA THR A 162 -12.26 3.30 -22.50
C THR A 162 -12.32 1.94 -21.82
N GLY A 163 -11.30 1.59 -21.05
CA GLY A 163 -11.25 0.34 -20.29
C GLY A 163 -10.50 0.52 -18.97
N GLU A 164 -10.68 -0.40 -18.03
CA GLU A 164 -9.89 -0.47 -16.80
C GLU A 164 -8.85 -1.57 -16.96
N GLU A 165 -7.59 -1.26 -16.65
CA GLU A 165 -6.53 -2.28 -16.57
C GLU A 165 -6.15 -2.49 -15.11
N HIS A 166 -5.97 -3.77 -14.75
CA HIS A 166 -5.47 -4.19 -13.45
C HIS A 166 -4.04 -4.70 -13.61
N VAL A 167 -3.13 -4.13 -12.84
CA VAL A 167 -1.74 -4.58 -12.74
C VAL A 167 -1.49 -5.02 -11.30
N ARG A 168 -0.67 -6.06 -11.12
CA ARG A 168 -0.29 -6.59 -9.82
C ARG A 168 1.21 -6.81 -9.79
N SER A 169 1.82 -6.45 -8.69
CA SER A 169 3.20 -6.79 -8.34
C SER A 169 3.21 -7.50 -6.98
N SER A 170 4.25 -8.28 -6.70
CA SER A 170 4.36 -9.07 -5.48
C SER A 170 5.55 -8.61 -4.66
N VAL A 171 5.32 -8.38 -3.38
CA VAL A 171 6.31 -8.05 -2.36
C VAL A 171 6.46 -9.27 -1.45
N PRO A 172 7.54 -10.06 -1.56
CA PRO A 172 7.83 -11.12 -0.60
C PRO A 172 8.14 -10.53 0.77
N LEU A 173 7.48 -11.04 1.81
CA LEU A 173 7.79 -10.66 3.18
C LEU A 173 8.85 -11.60 3.74
N TRP A 174 10.09 -11.12 3.77
CA TRP A 174 11.17 -11.83 4.44
C TRP A 174 11.09 -11.54 5.95
N SER A 175 10.34 -12.36 6.69
CA SER A 175 10.28 -12.30 8.16
C SER A 175 11.27 -13.30 8.77
N ARG A 176 12.04 -12.84 9.78
CA ARG A 176 12.99 -13.65 10.54
C ARG A 176 12.30 -14.75 11.37
N GLY A 177 11.01 -14.58 11.72
CA GLY A 177 10.27 -15.52 12.57
C GLY A 177 9.69 -16.74 11.85
N LYS A 178 9.32 -16.62 10.56
CA LYS A 178 8.68 -17.73 9.81
C LYS A 178 9.66 -18.68 9.11
N TYR A 179 10.89 -18.23 8.86
CA TYR A 179 11.93 -19.01 8.17
C TYR A 179 13.13 -19.22 9.08
N ASP A 180 12.90 -19.85 10.22
CA ASP A 180 13.99 -20.35 11.03
C ASP A 180 14.58 -21.58 10.32
N PHE A 181 15.67 -21.41 9.57
CA PHE A 181 16.31 -22.47 8.76
C PHE A 181 16.76 -23.70 9.58
N ASN A 182 16.66 -23.63 10.90
CA ASN A 182 16.99 -24.69 11.85
C ASN A 182 15.77 -25.37 12.48
N SER A 183 14.54 -24.90 12.28
CA SER A 183 13.36 -25.58 12.84
C SER A 183 12.92 -26.70 11.88
N SER A 184 13.41 -27.89 12.18
CA SER A 184 12.92 -29.12 11.57
C SER A 184 11.46 -29.29 11.98
N SER A 185 10.60 -29.38 10.97
CA SER A 185 9.17 -29.63 11.06
C SER A 185 8.85 -30.77 12.03
N ASN A 186 8.29 -30.42 13.19
CA ASN A 186 7.41 -31.30 13.93
C ASN A 186 6.09 -30.54 14.10
N SER A 187 5.13 -30.92 13.27
CA SER A 187 3.72 -30.57 13.41
C SER A 187 3.15 -31.34 14.60
N ASP A 188 2.94 -30.64 15.71
CA ASP A 188 1.99 -31.06 16.75
C ASP A 188 1.03 -29.91 17.01
N ASP A 189 -0.27 -30.22 16.85
CA ASP A 189 -1.43 -29.32 16.88
C ASP A 189 -1.78 -28.79 18.29
N GLN A 190 -0.84 -28.14 18.99
CA GLN A 190 -1.11 -27.44 20.24
C GLN A 190 -0.33 -26.11 20.33
N GLU A 191 -1.05 -25.01 20.59
CA GLU A 191 -0.59 -23.63 20.87
C GLU A 191 -0.47 -22.63 19.70
N GLU A 192 -1.53 -22.46 18.90
CA GLU A 192 -1.67 -21.35 17.93
C GLU A 192 -1.88 -19.96 18.60
N THR A 193 -1.96 -19.89 19.93
CA THR A 193 -2.32 -18.67 20.67
C THR A 193 -1.14 -17.79 21.11
N ASP A 194 0.08 -18.31 21.09
CA ASP A 194 1.28 -17.61 21.60
C ASP A 194 2.25 -17.13 20.51
N ASP A 195 2.00 -17.42 19.23
CA ASP A 195 2.92 -17.09 18.11
C ASP A 195 2.68 -15.71 17.47
N ILE A 196 1.48 -15.11 17.64
CA ILE A 196 1.13 -13.84 16.96
C ILE A 196 2.05 -12.68 17.40
N TRP A 197 2.56 -12.71 18.63
CA TRP A 197 3.47 -11.67 19.15
C TRP A 197 4.90 -11.76 18.58
N GLU A 198 5.33 -12.95 18.15
CA GLU A 198 6.65 -13.18 17.54
C GLU A 198 6.70 -12.73 16.07
N MET A 199 5.54 -12.50 15.45
CA MET A 199 5.45 -11.95 14.10
C MET A 199 5.95 -10.50 14.01
N SER A 200 6.24 -10.03 12.78
CA SER A 200 6.53 -8.62 12.54
C SER A 200 5.33 -7.74 12.95
N ASN A 201 5.57 -6.45 13.22
CA ASN A 201 4.51 -5.53 13.60
C ASN A 201 3.36 -5.49 12.58
N PHE A 202 3.69 -5.53 11.29
CA PHE A 202 2.73 -5.53 10.20
C PHE A 202 1.89 -6.82 10.18
N GLN A 203 2.56 -7.98 10.17
CA GLN A 203 1.89 -9.29 10.16
C GLN A 203 0.99 -9.45 11.38
N ARG A 204 1.52 -9.11 12.56
CA ARG A 204 0.78 -9.11 13.82
C ARG A 204 -0.47 -8.23 13.76
N GLY A 205 -0.31 -6.99 13.27
CA GLY A 205 -1.42 -6.06 13.13
C GLY A 205 -2.51 -6.60 12.20
N LEU A 206 -2.12 -7.30 11.14
CA LEU A 206 -3.04 -7.90 10.19
C LEU A 206 -3.76 -9.14 10.74
N GLU A 207 -3.03 -10.06 11.37
CA GLU A 207 -3.63 -11.23 12.03
C GLU A 207 -4.64 -10.79 13.10
N PHE A 208 -4.31 -9.78 13.90
CA PHE A 208 -5.26 -9.21 14.86
C PHE A 208 -6.45 -8.53 14.20
N GLN A 209 -6.28 -7.84 13.08
CA GLN A 209 -7.42 -7.29 12.34
C GLN A 209 -8.37 -8.40 11.89
N GLN A 210 -7.84 -9.51 11.35
CA GLN A 210 -8.67 -10.66 10.95
C GLN A 210 -9.38 -11.30 12.15
N LEU A 211 -8.64 -11.57 13.23
CA LEU A 211 -9.18 -12.17 14.46
C LEU A 211 -10.30 -11.34 15.09
N TYR A 212 -10.21 -10.01 15.02
CA TYR A 212 -11.20 -9.07 15.56
C TYR A 212 -12.26 -8.64 14.53
N GLY A 213 -12.30 -9.30 13.38
CA GLY A 213 -13.38 -9.19 12.39
C GLY A 213 -13.32 -7.93 11.52
N ALA A 214 -12.12 -7.49 11.14
CA ALA A 214 -11.93 -6.46 10.13
C ALA A 214 -12.66 -6.82 8.82
N ASN A 215 -13.26 -5.81 8.18
CA ASN A 215 -14.00 -5.99 6.94
C ASN A 215 -13.67 -4.93 5.87
N LEU A 216 -12.66 -4.09 6.15
CA LEU A 216 -12.15 -3.12 5.20
C LEU A 216 -10.79 -3.58 4.64
N PRO A 217 -10.39 -3.08 3.46
CA PRO A 217 -9.05 -3.31 2.94
C PRO A 217 -7.97 -2.91 3.96
N THR A 218 -6.85 -3.62 3.98
CA THR A 218 -5.72 -3.37 4.89
C THR A 218 -5.10 -1.97 4.73
N THR A 219 -5.26 -1.38 3.55
CA THR A 219 -4.82 0.00 3.22
C THR A 219 -5.83 1.07 3.60
N TYR A 220 -7.00 0.67 4.09
CA TYR A 220 -8.06 1.62 4.40
C TYR A 220 -7.60 2.54 5.54
N PRO A 221 -7.74 3.87 5.38
CA PRO A 221 -7.18 4.81 6.34
C PRO A 221 -7.88 4.68 7.70
N THR A 222 -7.08 4.69 8.76
CA THR A 222 -7.49 4.84 10.17
C THR A 222 -8.31 3.69 10.78
N ILE A 223 -9.31 3.17 10.08
CA ILE A 223 -10.27 2.16 10.56
C ILE A 223 -10.06 0.83 9.85
N ALA A 224 -10.32 -0.26 10.57
CA ALA A 224 -10.20 -1.63 10.04
C ALA A 224 -11.57 -2.30 9.84
N ARG A 225 -12.61 -1.79 10.53
CA ARG A 225 -13.97 -2.31 10.42
C ARG A 225 -14.98 -1.18 10.35
N TRP A 226 -15.94 -1.32 9.43
CA TRP A 226 -17.10 -0.46 9.30
C TRP A 226 -18.37 -1.30 9.33
N SER A 227 -19.26 -1.03 10.29
CA SER A 227 -20.55 -1.72 10.36
C SER A 227 -21.57 -0.90 11.14
N SER A 228 -22.79 -0.78 10.61
CA SER A 228 -23.96 -0.20 11.32
C SER A 228 -23.67 1.15 11.98
N GLY A 229 -23.05 2.09 11.28
CA GLY A 229 -22.74 3.42 11.81
C GLY A 229 -21.53 3.49 12.74
N THR A 230 -20.85 2.36 12.99
CA THR A 230 -19.70 2.27 13.89
C THR A 230 -18.40 2.08 13.12
N ALA A 231 -17.49 3.03 13.28
CA ALA A 231 -16.14 2.98 12.76
C ALA A 231 -15.18 2.44 13.83
N THR A 232 -14.64 1.23 13.61
CA THR A 232 -13.73 0.57 14.55
C THR A 232 -12.30 0.59 14.01
N SER A 233 -11.38 1.16 14.78
CA SER A 233 -9.94 1.00 14.59
C SER A 233 -9.43 -0.16 15.45
N ILE A 234 -8.68 -1.07 14.85
CA ILE A 234 -8.09 -2.23 15.54
C ILE A 234 -6.57 -2.05 15.49
N LYS A 235 -5.94 -1.94 16.66
CA LYS A 235 -4.49 -1.71 16.80
C LYS A 235 -3.90 -2.68 17.81
N SER A 236 -2.68 -3.12 17.56
CA SER A 236 -1.91 -3.94 18.49
C SER A 236 -0.65 -3.21 18.94
N MET A 237 -0.35 -3.25 20.23
CA MET A 237 0.88 -2.73 20.80
C MET A 237 1.51 -3.78 21.71
N ASP A 238 2.72 -4.23 21.35
CA ASP A 238 3.50 -5.10 22.22
C ASP A 238 4.21 -4.26 23.28
N LEU A 239 3.57 -4.10 24.44
CA LEU A 239 4.10 -3.30 25.55
C LEU A 239 5.30 -3.94 26.26
N THR A 240 5.79 -5.11 25.82
CA THR A 240 7.07 -5.67 26.30
C THR A 240 8.28 -5.11 25.58
N ALA A 241 8.09 -4.44 24.43
CA ALA A 241 9.21 -3.92 23.65
C ALA A 241 9.96 -2.80 24.39
N PRO A 242 11.29 -2.68 24.23
CA PRO A 242 12.10 -1.64 24.88
C PRO A 242 11.58 -0.21 24.68
N SER A 243 11.03 0.08 23.50
CA SER A 243 10.45 1.39 23.14
C SER A 243 9.24 1.79 23.99
N TRP A 244 8.56 0.84 24.65
CA TRP A 244 7.36 1.08 25.45
C TRP A 244 7.58 0.87 26.95
N GLN A 245 8.83 0.72 27.40
CA GLN A 245 9.13 0.56 28.83
C GLN A 245 8.72 1.78 29.68
N THR A 246 8.51 2.95 29.06
CA THR A 246 8.01 4.14 29.75
C THR A 246 6.55 4.41 29.41
N LYS A 247 5.75 4.73 30.45
CA LYS A 247 4.35 5.14 30.32
C LYS A 247 4.15 6.27 29.29
N GLY A 248 5.03 7.28 29.30
CA GLY A 248 4.92 8.46 28.43
C GLY A 248 5.01 8.14 26.94
N ALA A 249 5.87 7.20 26.54
CA ALA A 249 5.99 6.77 25.15
C ALA A 249 4.69 6.06 24.68
N ALA A 250 4.18 5.14 25.50
CA ALA A 250 2.94 4.44 25.20
C ALA A 250 1.72 5.39 25.19
N GLU A 251 1.66 6.34 26.13
CA GLU A 251 0.62 7.38 26.19
C GLU A 251 0.55 8.20 24.91
N GLY A 252 1.69 8.75 24.46
CA GLY A 252 1.75 9.53 23.23
C GLY A 252 1.23 8.74 22.03
N ARG A 253 1.53 7.43 21.98
CA ARG A 253 1.08 6.56 20.91
C ARG A 253 -0.43 6.29 20.97
N VAL A 254 -0.96 5.96 22.13
CA VAL A 254 -2.40 5.72 22.29
C VAL A 254 -3.21 6.99 22.00
N TYR A 255 -2.74 8.15 22.43
CA TYR A 255 -3.39 9.43 22.11
C TYR A 255 -3.36 9.71 20.62
N SER A 256 -2.26 9.45 19.90
CA SER A 256 -2.25 9.61 18.44
C SER A 256 -3.29 8.73 17.74
N PHE A 257 -3.53 7.50 18.23
CA PHE A 257 -4.57 6.64 17.67
C PHE A 257 -5.97 7.20 17.90
N ILE A 258 -6.21 7.74 19.10
CA ILE A 258 -7.46 8.37 19.47
C ILE A 258 -7.69 9.62 18.62
N ASP A 259 -6.69 10.50 18.51
CA ASP A 259 -6.76 11.74 17.75
C ASP A 259 -7.05 11.45 16.27
N ASN A 260 -6.30 10.53 15.67
CA ASN A 260 -6.50 10.12 14.27
C ASN A 260 -7.90 9.55 14.02
N LEU A 261 -8.40 8.71 14.93
CA LEU A 261 -9.76 8.18 14.82
C LEU A 261 -10.81 9.28 15.04
N SER A 262 -10.60 10.19 15.99
CA SER A 262 -11.50 11.29 16.28
C SER A 262 -11.64 12.27 15.12
N ALA A 263 -10.56 12.49 14.36
CA ALA A 263 -10.54 13.35 13.17
C ALA A 263 -11.07 12.65 11.90
N PHE A 264 -11.23 11.32 11.91
CA PHE A 264 -11.68 10.58 10.74
C PHE A 264 -13.17 10.85 10.42
N GLU A 265 -13.46 11.44 9.27
CA GLU A 265 -14.83 11.81 8.88
C GLU A 265 -15.51 10.81 7.95
N GLY A 266 -14.74 9.93 7.29
CA GLY A 266 -15.21 9.02 6.25
C GLY A 266 -14.18 8.89 5.13
N GLY A 267 -14.43 7.98 4.19
CA GLY A 267 -13.53 7.70 3.08
C GLY A 267 -14.24 7.07 1.88
N PRO A 268 -13.49 6.64 0.86
CA PRO A 268 -14.07 5.95 -0.30
C PRO A 268 -14.70 4.60 0.09
N GLU A 269 -15.53 4.04 -0.79
CA GLU A 269 -16.02 2.66 -0.65
C GLU A 269 -14.85 1.67 -0.54
N PRO A 270 -14.98 0.57 0.23
CA PRO A 270 -16.19 0.06 0.90
C PRO A 270 -16.47 0.63 2.31
N GLY A 271 -15.75 1.67 2.74
CA GLY A 271 -15.96 2.25 4.07
C GLY A 271 -17.06 3.33 4.13
N PRO A 272 -17.16 4.04 5.27
CA PRO A 272 -18.22 5.02 5.51
C PRO A 272 -18.08 6.25 4.63
N ALA A 273 -19.18 6.74 4.06
CA ALA A 273 -19.21 8.08 3.49
C ALA A 273 -19.13 9.15 4.58
N VAL A 274 -18.74 10.37 4.20
CA VAL A 274 -18.63 11.50 5.12
C VAL A 274 -19.96 11.76 5.79
N GLY A 275 -19.97 11.75 7.14
CA GLY A 275 -21.18 11.98 7.95
C GLY A 275 -21.99 10.74 8.30
N GLU A 276 -21.63 9.55 7.83
CA GLU A 276 -22.33 8.29 8.20
C GLU A 276 -21.90 7.75 9.58
N ILE A 277 -20.75 8.20 10.09
CA ILE A 277 -20.16 7.71 11.34
C ILE A 277 -20.94 8.27 12.53
N SER A 278 -21.65 7.37 13.22
CA SER A 278 -22.39 7.68 14.45
C SER A 278 -21.58 7.37 15.71
N LYS A 279 -20.67 6.41 15.63
CA LYS A 279 -19.86 5.94 16.76
C LYS A 279 -18.45 5.58 16.31
N LYS A 280 -17.48 5.88 17.16
CA LYS A 280 -16.06 5.56 16.95
C LYS A 280 -15.55 4.68 18.08
N GLU A 281 -14.86 3.61 17.72
CA GLU A 281 -14.35 2.61 18.66
C GLU A 281 -12.88 2.31 18.34
N LEU A 282 -12.03 2.32 19.37
CA LEU A 282 -10.64 1.89 19.28
C LEU A 282 -10.48 0.61 20.10
N ILE A 283 -10.15 -0.50 19.44
CA ILE A 283 -9.75 -1.74 20.09
C ILE A 283 -8.23 -1.77 20.12
N LEU A 284 -7.65 -1.62 21.30
CA LEU A 284 -6.22 -1.72 21.54
C LEU A 284 -5.89 -3.10 22.12
N ILE A 285 -5.12 -3.87 21.40
CA ILE A 285 -4.71 -5.23 21.75
C ILE A 285 -3.31 -5.18 22.35
N VAL A 286 -3.14 -5.73 23.54
CA VAL A 286 -1.88 -5.77 24.27
C VAL A 286 -1.60 -7.19 24.76
N PRO A 287 -0.33 -7.59 24.92
CA PRO A 287 0.00 -8.89 25.49
C PRO A 287 -0.40 -8.96 26.97
N ARG A 288 -0.62 -10.17 27.50
CA ARG A 288 -0.95 -10.37 28.93
C ARG A 288 0.21 -10.03 29.84
N ASN A 289 1.43 -10.36 29.42
CA ASN A 289 2.68 -9.98 30.06
C ASN A 289 3.08 -8.56 29.62
N HIS A 290 2.24 -7.55 29.89
CA HIS A 290 2.55 -6.16 29.58
C HIS A 290 3.47 -5.52 30.64
N ALA A 291 4.05 -4.36 30.33
CA ALA A 291 4.85 -3.59 31.29
C ALA A 291 4.09 -3.25 32.59
N ASP A 292 4.82 -3.24 33.72
CA ASP A 292 4.26 -3.08 35.07
C ASP A 292 3.50 -1.76 35.28
N TRP A 293 3.80 -0.74 34.50
CA TRP A 293 3.15 0.57 34.61
C TRP A 293 1.71 0.59 34.06
N LEU A 294 1.28 -0.43 33.31
CA LEU A 294 -0.08 -0.51 32.77
C LEU A 294 -1.05 -1.02 33.85
N ASP A 295 -1.50 -0.12 34.70
CA ASP A 295 -2.52 -0.37 35.72
C ASP A 295 -3.92 0.16 35.34
N ASP A 296 -4.92 -0.14 36.15
CA ASP A 296 -6.31 0.31 35.93
C ASP A 296 -6.44 1.84 35.95
N GLY A 297 -5.53 2.55 36.63
CA GLY A 297 -5.49 4.02 36.67
C GLY A 297 -5.08 4.60 35.31
N VAL A 298 -4.04 4.05 34.70
CA VAL A 298 -3.59 4.42 33.34
C VAL A 298 -4.68 4.11 32.32
N ILE A 299 -5.29 2.92 32.40
CA ILE A 299 -6.39 2.53 31.51
C ILE A 299 -7.57 3.51 31.64
N SER A 300 -7.96 3.85 32.87
CA SER A 300 -9.03 4.82 33.10
C SER A 300 -8.68 6.22 32.57
N GLN A 301 -7.41 6.63 32.65
CA GLN A 301 -6.93 7.89 32.09
C GLN A 301 -7.07 7.90 30.56
N TRP A 302 -6.65 6.82 29.89
CA TRP A 302 -6.77 6.69 28.44
C TRP A 302 -8.22 6.63 27.98
N SER A 303 -9.08 5.87 28.68
CA SER A 303 -10.51 5.82 28.41
C SER A 303 -11.19 7.18 28.62
N GLY A 304 -10.77 7.94 29.63
CA GLY A 304 -11.24 9.30 29.87
C GLY A 304 -10.86 10.26 28.75
N TYR A 305 -9.61 10.20 28.28
CA TYR A 305 -9.15 10.97 27.13
C TYR A 305 -9.93 10.60 25.87
N ALA A 306 -10.04 9.31 25.54
CA ALA A 306 -10.81 8.82 24.39
C ALA A 306 -12.26 9.31 24.41
N SER A 307 -12.93 9.21 25.56
CA SER A 307 -14.31 9.65 25.73
C SER A 307 -14.47 11.16 25.50
N GLY A 308 -13.48 11.97 25.90
CA GLY A 308 -13.44 13.41 25.64
C GLY A 308 -13.40 13.76 24.15
N PHE A 309 -12.88 12.86 23.31
CA PHE A 309 -12.84 12.98 21.84
C PHE A 309 -13.94 12.17 21.14
N GLY A 310 -14.93 11.65 21.88
CA GLY A 310 -16.04 10.88 21.32
C GLY A 310 -15.63 9.49 20.80
N VAL A 311 -14.52 8.94 21.29
CA VAL A 311 -14.02 7.60 20.95
C VAL A 311 -14.19 6.65 22.14
N GLU A 312 -14.74 5.46 21.91
CA GLU A 312 -14.77 4.39 22.92
C GLU A 312 -13.49 3.56 22.83
N LEU A 313 -12.64 3.61 23.86
CA LEU A 313 -11.44 2.78 23.96
C LEU A 313 -11.75 1.46 24.66
N LYS A 314 -11.39 0.34 24.00
CA LYS A 314 -11.44 -1.03 24.55
C LYS A 314 -10.05 -1.63 24.55
N ILE A 315 -9.57 -2.04 25.72
CA ILE A 315 -8.30 -2.75 25.83
C ILE A 315 -8.58 -4.25 25.89
N SER A 316 -7.98 -4.99 24.96
CA SER A 316 -8.06 -6.45 24.90
C SER A 316 -6.70 -7.07 25.20
N ARG A 317 -6.64 -7.97 26.18
CA ARG A 317 -5.42 -8.70 26.52
C ARG A 317 -5.39 -10.04 25.80
N TYR A 318 -4.38 -10.29 24.97
CA TYR A 318 -4.27 -11.50 24.15
C TYR A 318 -2.86 -12.09 24.21
N GLY A 319 -2.72 -13.41 24.43
CA GLY A 319 -1.43 -14.12 24.41
C GLY A 319 -0.35 -13.58 25.35
N GLU A 320 0.86 -14.09 25.23
CA GLU A 320 2.07 -13.56 25.86
C GLU A 320 3.15 -13.28 24.81
N SER A 321 3.90 -12.18 24.94
CA SER A 321 5.02 -11.84 24.05
C SER A 321 6.36 -12.28 24.64
N LYS A 322 7.08 -13.19 23.97
CA LYS A 322 8.40 -13.67 24.43
C LYS A 322 9.55 -13.00 23.69
N ARG A 323 9.24 -12.30 22.59
CA ARG A 323 10.15 -11.59 21.68
C ARG A 323 11.27 -10.81 22.35
N TYR A 324 10.98 -10.15 23.48
CA TYR A 324 11.92 -9.29 24.20
C TYR A 324 12.33 -9.81 25.58
N GLN A 325 11.90 -11.01 25.97
CA GLN A 325 12.16 -11.58 27.30
C GLN A 325 13.55 -12.23 27.44
N GLY A 326 14.43 -12.12 26.42
CA GLY A 326 15.75 -12.77 26.39
C GLY A 326 16.99 -11.85 26.41
N THR A 327 16.83 -10.52 26.38
CA THR A 327 17.96 -9.58 26.27
C THR A 327 18.49 -9.05 27.61
N GLY A 328 18.15 -9.71 28.72
CA GLY A 328 18.42 -9.25 30.08
C GLY A 328 19.60 -9.84 30.83
N ASP A 329 20.40 -10.74 30.24
CA ASP A 329 21.60 -11.29 30.89
C ASP A 329 22.79 -11.36 29.91
N ASN A 330 23.61 -10.30 29.92
CA ASN A 330 25.08 -10.32 29.81
C ASN A 330 25.66 -8.92 30.00
#